data_AF-A0A8J3IY38-F1
#
_entry.id   AF-A0A8J3IY38-F1
#
_cell.length_a   1.000
_cell.length_b   1.000
_cell.length_c   1.000
_cell.angle_alpha   90.00
_cell.angle_beta   90.00
_cell.angle_gamma   90.00
#
_symmetry.space_group_name_H-M   'P 1'
#
loop_
_entity.id
_entity.type
_entity.pdbx_description
1 polymer ?
#
loop_
_entity_poly.entity_id
_entity_poly.type
_entity_poly.pdbx_seq_one_letter_code
_entity_poly.pdbx_strand_id
1 'polypeptide(L)'
;MCEMVYTIPQLSALSGIKRSTLYYWARIGRLEPAYPPPEPLLFSLAALKTAISRAQAKQPLAWYLKSRQMSIRDMDGAKRLGEE
;
A
#
# COMPACT_ATOMS: atom_id res chain seq x y z
N MET A 1 11.43 -18.07 -21.70
CA MET A 1 11.04 -17.77 -20.31
C MET A 1 9.55 -17.46 -20.31
N CYS A 2 8.73 -18.18 -19.54
CA CYS A 2 7.30 -17.85 -19.41
C CYS A 2 7.16 -16.77 -18.33
N GLU A 3 6.71 -15.57 -18.71
CA GLU A 3 6.38 -14.54 -17.73
C GLU A 3 5.08 -14.88 -17.00
N MET A 4 5.13 -14.85 -15.68
CA MET A 4 3.94 -15.02 -14.84
C MET A 4 3.13 -13.72 -14.88
N VAL A 5 1.89 -13.81 -15.34
CA VAL A 5 0.96 -12.68 -15.43
C VAL A 5 -0.22 -12.82 -14.50
N TYR A 6 -0.73 -11.68 -14.04
CA TYR A 6 -1.76 -11.56 -13.03
C TYR A 6 -2.92 -10.72 -13.55
N THR A 7 -4.14 -11.14 -13.23
CA THR A 7 -5.37 -10.36 -13.44
C THR A 7 -5.59 -9.36 -12.30
N ILE A 8 -6.47 -8.36 -12.48
CA ILE A 8 -6.85 -7.43 -11.40
C ILE A 8 -7.30 -8.16 -10.11
N PRO A 9 -8.15 -9.22 -10.16
CA PRO A 9 -8.51 -9.97 -8.95
C PRO A 9 -7.30 -10.60 -8.25
N GLN A 10 -6.35 -11.18 -8.99
CA GLN A 10 -5.13 -11.77 -8.43
C GLN A 10 -4.21 -10.70 -7.83
N LEU A 11 -4.01 -9.59 -8.53
CA LEU A 11 -3.25 -8.45 -8.00
C LEU A 11 -3.86 -7.92 -6.70
N SER A 12 -5.19 -7.82 -6.63
CA SER A 12 -5.89 -7.37 -5.43
C SER A 12 -5.66 -8.31 -4.24
N ALA A 13 -5.74 -9.62 -4.47
CA ALA A 13 -5.48 -10.63 -3.45
C ALA A 13 -4.02 -10.60 -2.95
N LEU A 14 -3.05 -10.41 -3.85
CA LEU A 14 -1.62 -10.41 -3.51
C LEU A 14 -1.14 -9.10 -2.88
N SER A 15 -1.64 -7.96 -3.34
CA SER A 15 -1.20 -6.63 -2.87
C SER A 15 -1.99 -6.09 -1.69
N GLY A 16 -3.16 -6.64 -1.39
CA GLY A 16 -4.12 -6.08 -0.44
C GLY A 16 -4.81 -4.79 -0.92
N ILE A 17 -4.60 -4.38 -2.17
CA ILE A 17 -5.17 -3.16 -2.75
C ILE A 17 -6.55 -3.47 -3.31
N LYS A 18 -7.53 -2.58 -3.10
CA LYS A 18 -8.89 -2.71 -3.64
C LYS A 18 -8.87 -2.77 -5.18
N ARG A 19 -9.68 -3.67 -5.75
CA ARG A 19 -9.83 -3.81 -7.22
C ARG A 19 -10.14 -2.47 -7.91
N SER A 20 -11.02 -1.66 -7.33
CA SER A 20 -11.37 -0.33 -7.86
C SER A 20 -10.16 0.61 -7.98
N THR A 21 -9.25 0.57 -7.00
CA THR A 21 -8.00 1.35 -7.03
C THR A 21 -7.06 0.86 -8.13
N LEU A 22 -6.96 -0.46 -8.34
CA LEU A 22 -6.14 -1.03 -9.41
C LEU A 22 -6.69 -0.70 -10.80
N TYR A 23 -8.02 -0.78 -11.00
CA TYR A 23 -8.68 -0.33 -12.23
C TYR A 23 -8.44 1.17 -12.48
N TYR A 24 -8.56 1.99 -11.44
CA TYR A 24 -8.26 3.42 -11.56
C TYR A 24 -6.80 3.65 -11.98
N TRP A 25 -5.84 2.97 -11.35
CA TRP A 25 -4.41 3.10 -11.71
C TRP A 25 -4.11 2.63 -13.13
N ALA A 26 -4.73 1.54 -13.58
CA ALA A 26 -4.62 1.08 -14.96
C ALA A 26 -5.16 2.14 -15.93
N ARG A 27 -6.33 2.71 -15.64
CA ARG A 27 -6.97 3.74 -16.46
C ARG A 27 -6.14 5.02 -16.60
N ILE A 28 -5.44 5.44 -15.54
CA ILE A 28 -4.61 6.65 -15.56
C ILE A 28 -3.14 6.39 -15.95
N GLY A 29 -2.82 5.18 -16.44
CA GLY A 29 -1.46 4.83 -16.86
C GLY A 29 -0.45 4.70 -15.71
N ARG A 30 -0.91 4.57 -14.45
CA ARG A 30 -0.03 4.34 -13.29
C ARG A 30 0.30 2.87 -13.06
N LEU A 31 -0.43 1.97 -13.70
CA LEU A 31 -0.22 0.55 -13.70
C LEU A 31 -0.35 0.06 -15.15
N GLU A 32 0.77 -0.24 -15.79
CA GLU A 32 0.76 -0.65 -17.20
C GLU A 32 0.48 -2.16 -17.30
N PRO A 33 -0.45 -2.57 -18.19
CA PRO A 33 -0.65 -3.98 -18.50
C PRO A 33 0.55 -4.53 -19.29
N ALA A 34 0.84 -5.81 -19.12
CA ALA A 34 1.91 -6.52 -19.81
C ALA A 34 1.63 -6.68 -21.32
N TYR A 35 0.36 -6.66 -21.71
CA TYR A 35 -0.07 -6.79 -23.10
C TYR A 35 -1.09 -5.71 -23.44
N PRO A 36 -1.10 -5.22 -24.70
CA PRO A 36 -2.16 -4.34 -25.17
C PRO A 36 -3.53 -5.06 -25.10
N PRO A 37 -4.64 -4.34 -24.87
CA PRO A 37 -5.98 -4.92 -24.80
C PRO A 37 -6.31 -5.70 -26.09
N PRO A 38 -7.10 -6.78 -26.00
CA PRO A 38 -8.41 -6.80 -25.35
C PRO A 38 -8.42 -7.34 -23.90
N GLU A 39 -9.50 -7.04 -23.16
CA GLU A 39 -9.72 -7.57 -21.81
C GLU A 39 -9.66 -9.12 -21.78
N PRO A 40 -9.17 -9.75 -20.69
CA PRO A 40 -8.81 -9.15 -19.40
C PRO A 40 -7.43 -8.49 -19.39
N LEU A 41 -7.30 -7.35 -18.68
CA LEU A 41 -6.00 -6.72 -18.44
C LEU A 41 -5.10 -7.66 -17.64
N LEU A 42 -3.95 -8.01 -18.23
CA LEU A 42 -2.92 -8.84 -17.63
C LEU A 42 -1.75 -7.97 -17.19
N PHE A 43 -1.21 -8.24 -16.01
CA PHE A 43 -0.15 -7.45 -15.38
C PHE A 43 1.02 -8.33 -15.01
N SER A 44 2.24 -7.84 -15.19
CA SER A 44 3.45 -8.57 -14.82
C SER A 44 3.72 -8.51 -13.31
N LEU A 45 4.66 -9.32 -12.84
CA LEU A 45 5.17 -9.22 -11.47
C LEU A 45 5.75 -7.82 -11.16
N ALA A 46 6.32 -7.14 -12.16
CA ALA A 46 6.83 -5.79 -11.99
C ALA A 46 5.71 -4.81 -11.64
N ALA A 47 4.57 -4.89 -12.34
CA ALA A 47 3.39 -4.09 -12.06
C ALA A 47 2.86 -4.32 -10.63
N LEU A 48 2.88 -5.57 -10.14
CA LEU A 48 2.54 -5.88 -8.74
C LEU A 48 3.47 -5.16 -7.74
N LYS A 49 4.79 -5.23 -7.95
CA LYS A 49 5.77 -4.55 -7.10
C LYS A 49 5.57 -3.04 -7.10
N THR A 50 5.30 -2.44 -8.26
CA THR A 50 4.98 -1.02 -8.39
C THR A 50 3.71 -0.65 -7.61
N ALA A 51 2.67 -1.47 -7.69
CA ALA A 51 1.43 -1.24 -6.97
C ALA A 51 1.65 -1.23 -5.44
N ILE A 52 2.39 -2.21 -4.92
CA ILE A 52 2.72 -2.32 -3.49
C ILE A 52 3.58 -1.13 -3.04
N SER A 53 4.65 -0.81 -3.77
CA SER A 53 5.55 0.31 -3.45
C SER A 53 4.78 1.65 -3.42
N ARG A 54 3.88 1.88 -4.37
CA ARG A 54 3.04 3.10 -4.38
C ARG A 54 2.03 3.13 -3.23
N ALA A 55 1.45 1.98 -2.86
CA ALA A 55 0.55 1.90 -1.72
C ALA A 55 1.28 2.21 -0.41
N GLN A 56 2.50 1.68 -0.25
CA GLN A 56 3.36 1.94 0.91
C GLN A 56 3.87 3.38 0.95
N ALA A 57 4.23 3.99 -0.18
CA ALA A 57 4.66 5.39 -0.24
C ALA A 57 3.54 6.37 0.17
N LYS A 58 2.27 5.98 0.02
CA LYS A 58 1.11 6.75 0.49
C LYS A 58 0.73 6.46 1.94
N GLN A 59 1.24 5.39 2.54
CA GLN A 59 1.16 5.23 4.00
C GLN A 59 2.22 6.16 4.58
N PRO A 60 1.82 7.29 5.18
CA PRO A 60 2.82 8.18 5.71
C PRO A 60 3.49 7.46 6.87
N LEU A 61 4.79 7.69 7.01
CA LEU A 61 5.52 7.62 8.28
C LEU A 61 4.71 8.15 9.49
N ALA A 62 3.60 8.87 9.29
CA ALA A 62 2.62 9.26 10.28
C ALA A 62 2.09 8.12 11.17
N TRP A 63 1.93 6.87 10.71
CA TRP A 63 1.55 5.80 11.67
C TRP A 63 2.72 5.50 12.63
N TYR A 64 3.93 5.36 12.09
CA TYR A 64 5.16 5.15 12.87
C TYR A 64 5.51 6.34 13.80
N LEU A 65 5.32 7.58 13.35
CA LEU A 65 5.54 8.80 14.12
C LEU A 65 4.43 9.04 15.16
N LYS A 66 3.17 8.73 14.85
CA LYS A 66 2.04 8.84 15.81
C LYS A 66 2.15 7.83 16.94
N SER A 67 2.63 6.62 16.67
CA SER A 67 2.95 5.62 17.71
C SER A 67 4.11 6.05 18.62
N ARG A 68 5.03 6.90 18.14
CA ARG A 68 6.19 7.36 18.92
C ARG A 68 5.92 8.63 19.75
N GLN A 69 4.94 9.45 19.36
CA GLN A 69 4.61 10.71 20.04
C GLN A 69 3.66 10.53 21.24
N MET A 70 2.99 9.38 21.37
CA MET A 70 2.17 9.05 22.55
C MET A 70 3.00 8.72 23.80
N SER A 71 4.31 8.43 23.69
CA SER A 71 5.11 8.02 24.85
C SER A 71 5.62 9.15 25.75
N ILE A 72 5.53 10.42 25.33
CA ILE A 72 6.14 11.55 26.09
C ILE A 72 5.14 12.19 27.06
N ARG A 73 3.83 12.20 26.76
CA ARG A 73 2.83 12.84 27.64
C ARG A 73 2.42 11.96 28.82
N ASP A 74 2.50 10.64 28.72
CA ASP A 74 2.18 9.73 29.83
C ASP A 74 3.32 9.58 30.85
N MET A 75 4.55 10.01 30.55
CA MET A 75 5.66 9.98 31.52
C MET A 75 5.72 11.20 32.46
N ASP A 76 5.13 12.34 32.08
CA ASP A 76 5.15 13.56 32.92
C ASP A 76 4.04 13.56 34.00
N GLY A 77 2.94 12.82 33.76
CA GLY A 77 1.82 12.69 34.71
C GLY A 77 2.11 11.77 35.91
N ALA A 78 3.08 10.86 35.78
CA ALA A 78 3.43 9.90 36.86
C ALA A 78 4.36 10.49 37.93
N LYS A 79 4.92 11.69 37.72
CA LYS A 79 5.89 12.30 38.66
C LYS A 79 5.26 13.27 39.67
N ARG A 80 3.93 13.48 39.65
CA ARG A 80 3.22 14.43 40.53
C ARG A 80 2.23 13.81 41.53
N LEU A 81 2.28 12.50 41.74
CA LEU A 81 1.40 11.80 42.71
C LEU A 81 2.17 11.10 43.83
N GLY A 82 3.35 11.61 44.20
CA GLY A 82 4.22 11.01 45.21
C GLY A 82 4.85 11.97 46.21
N GLU A 83 4.31 13.17 46.38
CA GLU A 83 4.64 14.08 47.47
C GLU A 83 3.34 14.68 48.02
N GLU A 84 2.68 13.91 48.89
CA GLU A 84 1.82 14.40 49.97
C GLU A 84 2.13 13.59 51.23
#